data_AF-A0A9C9EPI2-F1
#
_entry.id   AF-A0A9C9EPI2-F1
#
_cell.length_a   1.000
_cell.length_b   1.000
_cell.length_c   1.000
_cell.angle_alpha   90.00
_cell.angle_beta   90.00
_cell.angle_gamma   90.00
#
_symmetry.space_group_name_H-M   'P 1'
#
loop_
_entity.id
_entity.type
_entity.pdbx_description
1 polymer ?
#
loop_
_entity_poly.entity_id
_entity_poly.type
_entity_poly.pdbx_seq_one_letter_code
_entity_poly.pdbx_strand_id
1 'polypeptide(L)'
;MKRLRKKYIINKKYQYGAIIFALTIIFIIIFISIFVTHYFLLSTIIRKIEQTGYFPRGMELINLSFKPLVIVIPVIFILLALSYIVVIFISHRTAGPLYSLKKAMEQVGEGDLSVRLKFRKNDEIHDVAESFNRMVDGLRKKFGNFKSSSEK
;
A
#
# COMPACT_ATOMS: atom_id res chain seq x y z
N MET A 1 -19.35 -4.87 -25.93
CA MET A 1 -19.10 -3.96 -24.78
C MET A 1 -17.63 -4.05 -24.37
N LYS A 2 -16.85 -2.95 -24.51
CA LYS A 2 -15.45 -2.88 -24.04
C LYS A 2 -15.45 -2.74 -22.51
N ARG A 3 -14.94 -3.73 -21.78
CA ARG A 3 -14.77 -3.65 -20.31
C ARG A 3 -13.72 -2.57 -19.99
N LEU A 4 -14.15 -1.45 -19.42
CA LEU A 4 -13.25 -0.41 -18.89
C LEU A 4 -12.46 -1.02 -17.71
N ARG A 5 -11.18 -1.33 -17.93
CA ARG A 5 -10.27 -1.73 -16.85
C ARG A 5 -10.06 -0.53 -15.93
N LYS A 6 -10.71 -0.51 -14.76
CA LYS A 6 -10.46 0.50 -13.72
C LYS A 6 -9.05 0.27 -13.17
N LYS A 7 -8.07 1.06 -13.63
CA LYS A 7 -6.67 1.01 -13.19
C LYS A 7 -6.53 1.97 -12.00
N TYR A 8 -6.77 1.49 -10.78
CA TYR A 8 -6.77 2.29 -9.55
C TYR A 8 -5.38 2.80 -9.12
N ILE A 9 -4.33 2.23 -9.70
CA ILE A 9 -2.94 2.47 -9.30
C ILE A 9 -2.22 3.20 -10.45
N ILE A 10 -2.02 4.52 -10.30
CA ILE A 10 -1.43 5.39 -11.34
C ILE A 10 -0.03 5.84 -10.90
N ASN A 11 0.11 6.40 -9.70
CA ASN A 11 1.39 6.87 -9.17
C ASN A 11 1.74 6.14 -7.87
N LYS A 12 2.50 5.06 -8.02
CA LYS A 12 2.69 4.07 -6.97
C LYS A 12 3.47 4.61 -5.76
N LYS A 13 4.48 5.46 -5.97
CA LYS A 13 5.26 6.07 -4.87
C LYS A 13 4.38 6.89 -3.93
N TYR A 14 3.51 7.75 -4.50
CA TYR A 14 2.60 8.59 -3.71
C TYR A 14 1.44 7.78 -3.14
N GLN A 15 0.94 6.78 -3.87
CA GLN A 15 -0.14 5.93 -3.40
C GLN A 15 0.26 5.05 -2.21
N TYR A 16 1.49 4.50 -2.16
CA TYR A 16 1.95 3.78 -0.96
C TYR A 16 2.17 4.70 0.23
N GLY A 17 2.72 5.91 0.01
CA GLY A 17 2.82 6.92 1.06
C GLY A 17 1.46 7.27 1.65
N ALA A 18 0.45 7.44 0.78
CA ALA A 18 -0.93 7.68 1.19
C ALA A 18 -1.54 6.48 1.93
N ILE A 19 -1.28 5.24 1.50
CA ILE A 19 -1.76 4.03 2.19
C ILE A 19 -1.13 3.92 3.58
N ILE A 20 0.19 4.10 3.70
CA ILE A 20 0.89 4.11 4.99
C ILE A 20 0.29 5.16 5.91
N PHE A 21 0.14 6.39 5.42
CA PHE A 21 -0.43 7.49 6.18
C PHE A 21 -1.87 7.18 6.65
N ALA A 22 -2.71 6.63 5.77
CA ALA A 22 -4.06 6.22 6.10
C ALA A 22 -4.08 5.10 7.16
N LEU A 23 -3.20 4.09 7.06
CA LEU A 23 -3.07 3.03 8.07
C LEU A 23 -2.65 3.59 9.44
N THR A 24 -1.73 4.56 9.47
CA THR A 24 -1.34 5.25 10.70
C THR A 24 -2.52 5.99 11.34
N ILE A 25 -3.30 6.72 10.53
CA ILE A 25 -4.50 7.42 11.03
C ILE A 25 -5.52 6.43 11.58
N ILE A 26 -5.82 5.37 10.85
CA ILE A 26 -6.76 4.32 11.28
C ILE A 26 -6.31 3.72 12.61
N PHE A 27 -5.02 3.43 12.76
CA PHE A 27 -4.46 2.92 14.01
C PHE A 27 -4.65 3.91 15.18
N ILE A 28 -4.38 5.20 14.96
CA ILE A 28 -4.59 6.24 15.98
C ILE A 28 -6.07 6.32 16.37
N ILE A 29 -6.99 6.26 15.40
CA ILE A 29 -8.44 6.28 15.67
C ILE A 29 -8.86 5.07 16.51
N ILE A 30 -8.39 3.87 16.16
CA ILE A 30 -8.67 2.64 16.91
C ILE A 30 -8.13 2.77 18.34
N PHE A 31 -6.90 3.26 18.51
CA PHE A 31 -6.28 3.44 19.82
C PHE A 31 -7.05 4.44 20.69
N ILE A 32 -7.41 5.59 20.13
CA ILE A 32 -8.23 6.61 20.82
C ILE A 32 -9.60 6.02 21.18
N SER A 33 -10.24 5.31 20.26
CA SER A 33 -11.56 4.68 20.50
C SER A 33 -11.52 3.69 21.66
N ILE A 34 -10.48 2.85 21.74
CA ILE A 34 -10.27 1.92 22.85
C ILE A 34 -10.09 2.68 24.16
N PHE A 35 -9.26 3.72 24.18
CA PHE A 35 -9.02 4.52 25.37
C PHE A 35 -10.30 5.23 25.87
N VAL A 36 -11.05 5.87 24.97
CA VAL A 36 -12.31 6.54 25.29
C VAL A 36 -13.34 5.55 25.82
N THR A 37 -13.47 4.39 25.17
CA THR A 37 -14.42 3.34 25.59
C THR A 37 -14.05 2.80 26.97
N HIS A 38 -12.76 2.57 27.23
CA HIS A 38 -12.28 2.08 28.52
C HIS A 38 -12.45 3.12 29.63
N TYR A 39 -12.20 4.40 29.34
CA TYR A 39 -12.48 5.51 30.26
C TYR A 39 -13.98 5.56 30.64
N PHE A 40 -14.87 5.45 29.65
CA PHE A 40 -16.31 5.41 29.90
C PHE A 40 -16.74 4.19 30.74
N LEU A 41 -16.13 3.03 30.51
CA LEU A 41 -16.36 1.84 31.31
C LEU A 41 -15.93 2.03 32.76
N LEU A 42 -14.70 2.53 33.00
CA LEU A 42 -14.19 2.77 34.35
C LEU A 42 -15.03 3.80 35.10
N SER A 43 -15.37 4.93 34.47
CA SER A 43 -16.25 5.93 35.07
C SER A 43 -17.63 5.36 35.43
N THR A 44 -18.18 4.45 34.61
CA THR A 44 -19.44 3.74 34.92
C THR A 44 -19.29 2.85 36.14
N ILE A 45 -18.19 2.09 36.23
CA ILE A 45 -17.91 1.21 37.37
C ILE A 45 -17.74 2.04 38.66
N ILE A 46 -16.92 3.10 38.62
CA ILE A 46 -16.65 3.97 39.78
C ILE A 46 -17.94 4.61 40.30
N ARG A 47 -18.77 5.18 39.41
CA ARG A 47 -20.07 5.76 39.78
C ARG A 47 -21.00 4.74 40.44
N LYS A 48 -20.99 3.48 39.96
CA LYS A 48 -21.81 2.42 40.52
C LYS A 48 -21.30 1.96 41.90
N ILE A 49 -19.99 1.95 42.12
CA ILE A 49 -19.39 1.66 43.43
C ILE A 49 -19.81 2.72 44.45
N GLU A 50 -19.68 4.00 44.09
CA GLU A 50 -20.05 5.13 44.94
C GLU A 50 -21.52 5.10 45.36
N GLN A 51 -22.42 4.77 44.42
CA GLN A 51 -23.86 4.69 44.70
C GLN A 51 -24.27 3.49 45.56
N THR A 52 -23.57 2.37 45.46
CA THR A 52 -23.99 1.12 46.10
C THR A 52 -23.20 0.78 47.36
N GLY A 53 -22.05 1.41 47.60
CA GLY A 53 -21.20 1.17 48.77
C GLY A 53 -20.48 -0.19 48.78
N TYR A 54 -20.63 -1.02 47.74
CA TYR A 54 -20.02 -2.36 47.66
C TYR A 54 -18.61 -2.31 47.05
N PHE A 55 -17.63 -1.85 47.84
CA PHE A 55 -16.22 -1.77 47.46
C PHE A 55 -15.56 -3.08 46.96
N PRO A 56 -15.79 -4.27 47.58
CA PRO A 56 -15.07 -5.49 47.19
C PRO A 56 -15.34 -5.93 45.75
N ARG A 57 -16.61 -5.85 45.32
CA ARG A 57 -17.05 -6.25 43.96
C ARG A 57 -16.64 -5.21 42.90
N GLY A 58 -16.53 -3.95 43.30
CA GLY A 58 -16.06 -2.87 42.43
C GLY A 58 -14.63 -3.08 41.94
N MET A 59 -13.71 -3.40 42.86
CA MET A 59 -12.31 -3.66 42.54
C MET A 59 -12.13 -4.87 41.61
N GLU A 60 -12.96 -5.90 41.77
CA GLU A 60 -12.95 -7.07 40.88
C GLU A 60 -13.34 -6.68 39.44
N LEU A 61 -14.37 -5.85 39.27
CA LEU A 61 -14.81 -5.36 37.96
C LEU A 61 -13.76 -4.49 37.28
N ILE A 62 -13.05 -3.65 38.05
CA ILE A 62 -11.93 -2.85 37.54
C ILE A 62 -10.85 -3.78 36.99
N ASN A 63 -10.40 -4.77 37.78
CA ASN A 63 -9.38 -5.73 37.32
C ASN A 63 -9.83 -6.53 36.10
N LEU A 64 -11.10 -6.94 36.06
CA LEU A 64 -11.68 -7.67 34.92
C LEU A 64 -11.68 -6.82 33.63
N SER A 65 -11.86 -5.51 33.76
CA SER A 65 -11.85 -4.58 32.62
C SER A 65 -10.48 -4.42 31.95
N PHE A 66 -9.38 -4.70 32.67
CA PHE A 66 -8.02 -4.64 32.12
C PHE A 66 -7.61 -5.95 31.42
N LYS A 67 -8.17 -7.11 31.80
CA LYS A 67 -7.84 -8.40 31.17
C LYS A 67 -7.92 -8.40 29.63
N PRO A 68 -8.97 -7.87 28.98
CA PRO A 68 -9.02 -7.85 27.52
C PRO A 68 -7.95 -6.94 26.91
N LEU A 69 -7.56 -5.84 27.57
CA LEU A 69 -6.54 -4.92 27.05
C LEU A 69 -5.17 -5.58 26.91
N VAL A 70 -4.82 -6.48 27.84
CA VAL A 70 -3.57 -7.26 27.80
C VAL A 70 -3.46 -8.11 26.53
N ILE A 71 -4.59 -8.58 25.98
CA ILE A 71 -4.62 -9.39 24.76
C ILE A 71 -4.80 -8.51 23.52
N VAL A 72 -5.73 -7.55 23.57
CA VAL A 72 -6.12 -6.75 22.41
C VAL A 72 -4.99 -5.80 21.97
N ILE A 73 -4.28 -5.16 22.90
CA ILE A 73 -3.23 -4.19 22.56
C ILE A 73 -2.11 -4.86 21.74
N PRO A 74 -1.48 -5.97 22.20
CA PRO A 74 -0.45 -6.66 21.41
C PRO A 74 -0.97 -7.15 20.05
N VAL A 75 -2.19 -7.66 19.98
CA VAL A 75 -2.79 -8.13 18.72
C VAL A 75 -2.90 -6.99 17.71
N ILE A 76 -3.34 -5.80 18.12
CA ILE A 76 -3.41 -4.64 17.23
C ILE A 76 -2.02 -4.24 16.74
N PHE A 77 -1.00 -4.23 17.61
CA PHE A 77 0.38 -3.95 17.19
C PHE A 77 0.91 -4.98 16.19
N ILE A 78 0.62 -6.26 16.38
CA ILE A 78 0.99 -7.32 15.43
C ILE A 78 0.30 -7.11 14.08
N LEU A 79 -1.01 -6.84 14.09
CA LEU A 79 -1.77 -6.55 12.86
C LEU A 79 -1.24 -5.31 12.14
N LEU A 80 -0.89 -4.26 12.90
CA LEU A 80 -0.27 -3.06 12.35
C LEU A 80 1.07 -3.40 11.69
N ALA A 81 1.96 -4.13 12.38
CA ALA A 81 3.26 -4.54 11.84
C ALA A 81 3.09 -5.38 10.55
N LEU A 82 2.17 -6.34 10.55
CA LEU A 82 1.84 -7.14 9.36
C LEU A 82 1.35 -6.26 8.20
N SER A 83 0.50 -5.27 8.48
CA SER A 83 0.01 -4.35 7.44
C SER A 83 1.15 -3.55 6.79
N TYR A 84 2.12 -3.06 7.59
CA TYR A 84 3.30 -2.36 7.07
C TYR A 84 4.18 -3.28 6.22
N ILE A 85 4.42 -4.53 6.66
CA ILE A 85 5.20 -5.51 5.91
C ILE A 85 4.59 -5.75 4.53
N VAL A 86 3.26 -5.91 4.47
CA VAL A 86 2.52 -6.10 3.21
C VAL A 86 2.70 -4.89 2.29
N VAL A 87 2.57 -3.66 2.82
CA VAL A 87 2.74 -2.45 2.00
C VAL A 87 4.16 -2.32 1.45
N ILE A 88 5.18 -2.61 2.26
CA ILE A 88 6.59 -2.60 1.83
C ILE A 88 6.83 -3.62 0.72
N PHE A 89 6.33 -4.86 0.89
CA PHE A 89 6.51 -5.92 -0.09
C PHE A 89 5.86 -5.57 -1.43
N ILE A 90 4.63 -5.05 -1.40
CA ILE A 90 3.91 -4.61 -2.60
C ILE A 90 4.64 -3.42 -3.25
N SER A 91 5.16 -2.48 -2.45
CA SER A 91 5.92 -1.32 -2.94
C SER A 91 7.16 -1.74 -3.72
N HIS A 92 7.93 -2.69 -3.19
CA HIS A 92 9.15 -3.17 -3.83
C HIS A 92 8.87 -3.88 -5.17
N ARG A 93 7.84 -4.75 -5.23
CA ARG A 93 7.44 -5.46 -6.46
C ARG A 93 7.01 -4.52 -7.58
N THR A 94 6.63 -3.31 -7.23
CA THR A 94 6.22 -2.27 -8.14
C THR A 94 7.39 -1.40 -8.61
N ALA A 95 8.27 -1.02 -7.69
CA ALA A 95 9.28 0.01 -7.94
C ALA A 95 10.33 -0.49 -8.95
N GLY A 96 10.67 -1.78 -8.88
CA GLY A 96 11.57 -2.43 -9.84
C GLY A 96 11.11 -2.29 -11.30
N PRO A 97 9.89 -2.75 -11.66
CA PRO A 97 9.36 -2.60 -13.01
C PRO A 97 9.30 -1.15 -13.51
N LEU A 98 8.95 -0.19 -12.64
CA LEU A 98 8.94 1.23 -13.01
C LEU A 98 10.36 1.77 -13.26
N TYR A 99 11.34 1.37 -12.46
CA TYR A 99 12.72 1.74 -12.66
C TYR A 99 13.28 1.17 -13.98
N SER A 100 13.01 -0.10 -14.27
CA SER A 100 13.38 -0.72 -15.55
C SER A 100 12.74 -0.02 -16.75
N LEU A 101 11.46 0.37 -16.65
CA LEU A 101 10.79 1.16 -17.69
C LEU A 101 11.47 2.52 -17.88
N LYS A 102 11.74 3.25 -16.80
CA LYS A 102 12.42 4.57 -16.88
C LYS A 102 13.75 4.44 -17.63
N LYS A 103 14.58 3.48 -17.23
CA LYS A 103 15.89 3.24 -17.86
C LYS A 103 15.76 2.88 -19.34
N ALA A 104 14.79 2.03 -19.70
CA ALA A 104 14.55 1.67 -21.09
C ALA A 104 14.07 2.86 -21.93
N MET A 105 13.24 3.74 -21.36
CA MET A 105 12.80 4.98 -22.02
C MET A 105 13.96 5.96 -22.23
N GLU A 106 14.87 6.09 -21.26
CA GLU A 106 16.08 6.92 -21.37
C GLU A 106 16.99 6.44 -22.52
N GLN A 107 17.26 5.13 -22.59
CA GLN A 107 18.07 4.54 -23.67
C GLN A 107 17.46 4.76 -25.07
N VAL A 108 16.13 4.62 -25.18
CA VAL A 108 15.43 4.92 -26.44
C VAL A 108 15.52 6.42 -26.78
N GLY A 109 15.47 7.29 -25.78
CA GLY A 109 15.68 8.73 -25.94
C GLY A 109 17.09 9.10 -26.41
N GLU A 110 18.10 8.30 -26.04
CA GLU A 110 19.48 8.41 -26.53
C GLU A 110 19.68 7.83 -27.95
N GLY A 111 18.61 7.26 -28.54
CA GLY A 111 18.63 6.71 -29.90
C GLY A 111 18.86 5.20 -29.98
N ASP A 112 19.02 4.50 -28.84
CA ASP A 112 19.13 3.05 -28.83
C ASP A 112 17.75 2.39 -29.01
N LEU A 113 17.40 2.09 -30.26
CA LEU A 113 16.19 1.38 -30.62
C LEU A 113 16.34 -0.16 -30.55
N SER A 114 17.46 -0.68 -30.03
CA SER A 114 17.67 -2.11 -29.80
C SER A 114 17.00 -2.62 -28.53
N VAL A 115 16.69 -1.71 -27.60
CA VAL A 115 16.18 -1.99 -26.26
C VAL A 115 14.85 -2.74 -26.29
N ARG A 116 14.74 -3.75 -25.42
CA ARG A 116 13.50 -4.48 -25.13
C ARG A 116 13.23 -4.50 -23.65
N LEU A 117 11.98 -4.21 -23.30
CA LEU A 117 11.51 -4.26 -21.92
C LEU A 117 10.83 -5.62 -21.67
N LYS A 118 11.26 -6.31 -20.61
CA LYS A 118 10.66 -7.55 -20.13
C LYS A 118 10.61 -7.53 -18.60
N PHE A 119 9.44 -7.78 -18.05
CA PHE A 119 9.24 -7.87 -16.60
C PHE A 119 9.29 -9.32 -16.12
N ARG A 120 9.43 -9.51 -14.81
CA ARG A 120 9.41 -10.84 -14.18
C ARG A 120 8.00 -11.41 -14.22
N LYS A 121 7.86 -12.74 -14.21
CA LYS A 121 6.56 -13.45 -14.28
C LYS A 121 5.51 -12.91 -13.30
N ASN A 122 5.94 -12.50 -12.12
CA ASN A 122 5.06 -12.02 -11.08
C ASN A 122 4.81 -10.50 -11.15
N ASP A 123 5.35 -9.74 -12.09
CA ASP A 123 5.08 -8.29 -12.12
C ASP A 123 3.68 -8.02 -12.68
N GLU A 124 2.97 -7.01 -12.17
CA GLU A 124 1.55 -6.80 -12.55
C GLU A 124 1.36 -5.97 -13.84
N ILE A 125 2.44 -5.43 -14.42
CA ILE A 125 2.37 -4.45 -15.52
C ILE A 125 2.97 -4.95 -16.84
N HIS A 126 2.78 -6.23 -17.15
CA HIS A 126 3.28 -6.84 -18.41
C HIS A 126 2.72 -6.16 -19.67
N ASP A 127 1.49 -5.65 -19.62
CA ASP A 127 0.85 -4.88 -20.71
C ASP A 127 1.63 -3.62 -21.09
N VAL A 128 2.30 -3.00 -20.12
CA VAL A 128 3.16 -1.84 -20.33
C VAL A 128 4.43 -2.23 -21.08
N ALA A 129 5.06 -3.35 -20.72
CA ALA A 129 6.24 -3.84 -21.44
C ALA A 129 5.94 -4.17 -22.90
N GLU A 130 4.81 -4.82 -23.17
CA GLU A 130 4.37 -5.11 -24.54
C GLU A 130 4.12 -3.82 -25.34
N SER A 131 3.44 -2.85 -24.72
CA SER A 131 3.14 -1.56 -25.37
C SER A 131 4.41 -0.74 -25.62
N PHE A 132 5.37 -0.76 -24.68
CA PHE A 132 6.69 -0.16 -24.87
C PHE A 132 7.45 -0.80 -26.04
N ASN A 133 7.51 -2.13 -26.10
CA ASN A 133 8.22 -2.82 -27.18
C ASN A 133 7.62 -2.51 -28.56
N ARG A 134 6.28 -2.46 -28.67
CA ARG A 134 5.58 -2.07 -29.90
C ARG A 134 5.89 -0.62 -30.32
N MET A 135 6.01 0.30 -29.35
CA MET A 135 6.42 1.67 -29.63
C MET A 135 7.84 1.72 -30.23
N VAL A 136 8.80 1.02 -29.62
CA VAL A 136 10.19 0.94 -30.12
C VAL A 136 10.24 0.32 -31.52
N ASP A 137 9.41 -0.70 -31.80
CA ASP A 137 9.29 -1.28 -33.14
C ASP A 137 8.76 -0.28 -34.17
N GLY A 138 7.77 0.51 -33.80
CA GLY A 138 7.23 1.58 -34.64
C GLY A 138 8.29 2.63 -34.97
N LEU A 139 9.09 3.05 -33.98
CA LEU A 139 10.20 3.97 -34.18
C LEU A 139 11.25 3.37 -35.11
N ARG A 140 11.68 2.12 -34.86
CA ARG A 140 12.68 1.44 -35.70
C ARG A 140 12.24 1.33 -37.15
N LYS A 141 10.98 0.99 -37.41
CA LYS A 141 10.44 0.92 -38.78
C LYS A 141 10.47 2.29 -39.47
N LYS A 142 10.08 3.36 -38.77
CA LYS A 142 10.11 4.71 -39.33
C LYS A 142 11.54 5.14 -39.69
N PHE A 143 12.49 5.01 -38.76
CA PHE A 143 13.88 5.40 -39.01
C PHE A 143 14.63 4.47 -39.97
N GLY A 144 14.30 3.17 -39.99
CA GLY A 144 14.85 2.22 -40.96
C GLY A 144 14.46 2.55 -42.40
N ASN A 145 13.21 2.98 -42.61
CA ASN A 145 12.72 3.39 -43.94
C ASN A 145 13.33 4.71 -44.42
N PHE A 146 13.78 5.58 -43.51
CA PHE A 146 14.49 6.82 -43.88
C PHE A 146 15.87 6.53 -44.50
N LYS A 147 16.62 5.54 -44.02
CA LYS A 147 17.92 5.17 -44.64
C LYS A 147 17.76 4.68 -46.08
N SER A 148 16.71 3.90 -46.37
CA SER A 148 16.46 3.37 -47.72
C SER A 148 15.91 4.39 -48.71
N SER A 149 15.41 5.53 -48.24
CA SER A 149 14.81 6.56 -49.11
C SER A 149 15.75 7.73 -49.41
N SER A 150 16.87 7.84 -48.68
CA SER A 150 17.95 8.80 -48.95
C SER A 150 19.08 8.21 -49.82
N GLU A 151 19.03 6.91 -50.12
CA GLU A 151 19.97 6.20 -51.01
C GLU A 151 19.38 5.96 -52.42
N LYS A 152 18.23 6.57 -52.75
CA LYS A 152 17.66 6.63 -54.10
C LYS A 152 17.57 8.08 -54.56
#